data_AF-A0A1C3KKA9-F1
#
_entry.id   AF-A0A1C3KKA9-F1
#
_cell.length_a   1.000
_cell.length_b   1.000
_cell.length_c   1.000
_cell.angle_alpha   90.00
_cell.angle_beta   90.00
_cell.angle_gamma   90.00
#
_symmetry.space_group_name_H-M   'P 1'
#
loop_
_entity.id
_entity.type
_entity.pdbx_description
1 polymer ?
#
loop_
_entity_poly.entity_id
_entity_poly.type
_entity_poly.pdbx_seq_one_letter_code
_entity_poly.pdbx_strand_id
1 'polypeptide(L)'
;MSGGNYSFFSNFSYYEDMENSLLSVGISEKSSCDSFLKDSFFIHIPFPDVFCEQFKKLYNILLNRTVNNKEPDTLENIDCAFLNYWLNNKLRGINIDTSICVNDFYNKIKAKNADIFKNTLLEKKLYNIEKHDLEKMRTLYDLYNIKSQINTALSEDSPMEKRASCSGYTYECYKKYINAIIKCKDGCSYFYSLLTEFKNKYIAESTPFVNSSSSCNYKELFELPDYKFVLKQNNSGQFKRILTLPVLFPLLGVFFTFIFSDTITPFRQMLLEKIKRTKNMLFDVVESDEELLSYTSNNDNISEDQLVYNVSYYSV
;
A
#
# COMPACT_ATOMS: atom_id res chain seq x y z
N MET A 1 20.29 11.52 -1.29
CA MET A 1 20.33 10.34 -0.41
C MET A 1 18.90 9.87 -0.21
N SER A 2 18.49 8.67 -0.65
CA SER A 2 17.18 8.09 -0.27
C SER A 2 16.96 6.63 -0.68
N GLY A 3 17.72 6.07 -1.62
CA GLY A 3 17.46 4.74 -2.20
C GLY A 3 17.39 3.57 -1.22
N GLY A 4 18.25 3.56 -0.18
CA GLY A 4 18.35 2.43 0.76
C GLY A 4 17.22 2.35 1.79
N ASN A 5 16.58 3.46 2.14
CA ASN A 5 15.64 3.51 3.26
C ASN A 5 14.27 2.89 2.95
N TYR A 6 13.89 2.88 1.67
CA TYR A 6 12.66 2.28 1.18
C TYR A 6 12.88 0.83 0.69
N SER A 7 14.10 0.31 0.77
CA SER A 7 14.46 -0.99 0.17
C SER A 7 13.59 -2.15 0.67
N PHE A 8 13.13 -2.11 1.93
CA PHE A 8 12.32 -3.17 2.52
C PHE A 8 10.93 -3.33 1.87
N PHE A 9 10.39 -2.30 1.21
CA PHE A 9 9.11 -2.38 0.51
C PHE A 9 9.12 -3.38 -0.66
N SER A 10 10.30 -3.63 -1.25
CA SER A 10 10.47 -4.68 -2.27
C SER A 10 10.05 -6.07 -1.74
N ASN A 11 10.31 -6.34 -0.47
CA ASN A 11 9.97 -7.58 0.24
C ASN A 11 8.98 -7.33 1.39
N PHE A 12 8.00 -6.46 1.17
CA PHE A 12 7.06 -6.01 2.20
C PHE A 12 6.36 -7.16 2.94
N SER A 13 5.83 -8.15 2.21
CA SER A 13 5.06 -9.26 2.79
C SER A 13 5.84 -10.00 3.88
N TYR A 14 7.14 -10.21 3.66
CA TYR A 14 8.01 -10.82 4.65
C TYR A 14 8.02 -10.02 5.97
N TYR A 15 8.17 -8.69 5.89
CA TYR A 15 8.23 -7.84 7.08
C TYR A 15 6.85 -7.67 7.75
N GLU A 16 5.78 -7.65 6.96
CA GLU A 16 4.40 -7.65 7.44
C GLU A 16 4.09 -8.93 8.24
N ASP A 17 4.45 -10.10 7.72
CA ASP A 17 4.28 -11.39 8.41
C ASP A 17 5.03 -11.42 9.74
N MET A 18 6.25 -10.87 9.76
CA MET A 18 7.03 -10.77 10.99
C MET A 18 6.38 -9.84 12.01
N GLU A 19 5.88 -8.67 11.61
CA GLU A 19 5.15 -7.77 12.52
C GLU A 19 3.87 -8.43 13.05
N ASN A 20 3.11 -9.11 12.19
CA ASN A 20 1.88 -9.82 12.58
C ASN A 20 2.15 -10.94 13.59
N SER A 21 3.30 -11.63 13.48
CA SER A 21 3.74 -12.64 14.45
C SER A 21 4.01 -12.10 15.86
N LEU A 22 4.10 -10.78 16.03
CA LEU A 22 4.27 -10.12 17.32
C LEU A 22 2.95 -10.00 18.10
N LEU A 23 1.80 -10.04 17.40
CA LEU A 23 0.46 -9.85 18.00
C LEU A 23 -0.03 -11.07 18.80
N SER A 24 0.57 -12.25 18.61
CA SER A 24 0.16 -13.51 19.23
C SER A 24 0.84 -13.82 20.57
N VAL A 25 1.62 -12.88 21.12
CA VAL A 25 2.49 -13.14 22.28
C VAL A 25 1.87 -12.61 23.56
N GLY A 26 1.60 -13.52 24.50
CA GLY A 26 1.37 -13.17 25.90
C GLY A 26 2.67 -12.65 26.54
N ILE A 27 2.56 -11.55 27.28
CA ILE A 27 3.68 -10.93 28.00
C ILE A 27 4.29 -11.97 28.95
N SER A 28 5.57 -12.31 28.79
CA SER A 28 6.26 -13.24 29.68
C SER A 28 6.48 -12.61 31.07
N GLU A 29 6.36 -13.40 32.14
CA GLU A 29 6.26 -12.94 33.54
C GLU A 29 7.53 -12.34 34.17
N LYS A 30 8.63 -12.20 33.43
CA LYS A 30 9.79 -11.42 33.89
C LYS A 30 10.65 -11.02 32.70
N SER A 31 10.41 -9.82 32.22
CA SER A 31 11.02 -9.33 30.99
C SER A 31 12.32 -8.60 31.33
N SER A 32 13.38 -8.75 30.51
CA SER A 32 14.54 -7.85 30.62
C SER A 32 14.14 -6.39 30.34
N CYS A 33 12.93 -6.22 29.79
CA CYS A 33 12.23 -4.98 29.56
C CYS A 33 11.59 -4.33 30.82
N ASP A 34 11.50 -5.01 31.96
CA ASP A 34 10.93 -4.46 33.20
C ASP A 34 11.79 -3.32 33.77
N SER A 35 13.10 -3.38 33.52
CA SER A 35 14.07 -2.38 33.97
C SER A 35 13.86 -1.01 33.30
N PHE A 36 13.16 -0.95 32.17
CA PHE A 36 12.92 0.29 31.42
C PHE A 36 11.75 1.10 31.96
N LEU A 37 10.83 0.49 32.71
CA LEU A 37 9.73 1.20 33.39
C LEU A 37 10.22 2.28 34.37
N LYS A 38 11.49 2.20 34.80
CA LYS A 38 12.13 3.14 35.73
C LYS A 38 12.95 4.24 35.04
N ASP A 39 13.18 4.14 33.74
CA ASP A 39 14.00 5.10 33.00
C ASP A 39 13.09 6.19 32.43
N SER A 40 13.39 7.45 32.78
CA SER A 40 12.58 8.62 32.41
C SER A 40 12.38 8.78 30.91
N PHE A 41 13.29 8.23 30.10
CA PHE A 41 13.18 8.21 28.65
C PHE A 41 11.94 7.46 28.16
N PHE A 42 11.52 6.40 28.87
CA PHE A 42 10.43 5.51 28.44
C PHE A 42 9.07 5.92 29.00
N ILE A 43 9.01 6.92 29.89
CA ILE A 43 7.75 7.42 30.48
C ILE A 43 6.77 7.91 29.40
N HIS A 44 7.29 8.42 28.28
CA HIS A 44 6.48 8.93 27.18
C HIS A 44 6.12 7.87 26.13
N ILE A 45 6.60 6.63 26.30
CA ILE A 45 6.29 5.52 25.39
C ILE A 45 5.11 4.74 25.99
N PRO A 46 3.96 4.63 25.30
CA PRO A 46 2.86 3.79 25.76
C PRO A 46 3.29 2.32 25.89
N PHE A 47 3.02 1.71 27.03
CA PHE A 47 3.34 0.29 27.32
C PHE A 47 4.82 -0.05 26.99
N PRO A 48 5.79 0.61 27.63
CA PRO A 48 7.19 0.56 27.23
C PRO A 48 7.83 -0.83 27.40
N ASP A 49 7.34 -1.62 28.36
CA ASP A 49 7.68 -3.03 28.56
C ASP A 49 7.23 -3.89 27.37
N VAL A 50 5.97 -3.74 26.95
CA VAL A 50 5.42 -4.44 25.78
C VAL A 50 6.15 -4.04 24.51
N PHE A 51 6.41 -2.74 24.33
CA PHE A 51 7.14 -2.21 23.18
C PHE A 51 8.57 -2.78 23.10
N CYS A 52 9.29 -2.81 24.22
CA CYS A 52 10.63 -3.36 24.30
C CYS A 52 10.67 -4.87 23.97
N GLU A 53 9.72 -5.66 24.49
CA GLU A 53 9.65 -7.09 24.17
C GLU A 53 9.27 -7.34 22.70
N GLN A 54 8.37 -6.54 22.13
CA GLN A 54 8.07 -6.58 20.69
C GLN A 54 9.31 -6.28 19.85
N PHE A 55 10.05 -5.22 20.19
CA PHE A 55 11.27 -4.87 19.47
C PHE A 55 12.34 -5.96 19.58
N LYS A 56 12.57 -6.49 20.78
CA LYS A 56 13.52 -7.59 21.04
C LYS A 56 13.15 -8.85 20.24
N LYS A 57 11.87 -9.24 20.23
CA LYS A 57 11.39 -10.37 19.43
C LYS A 57 11.60 -10.13 17.94
N LEU A 58 11.22 -8.96 17.44
CA LEU A 58 11.41 -8.57 16.05
C LEU A 58 12.89 -8.61 15.64
N TYR A 59 13.77 -8.05 16.47
CA TYR A 59 15.20 -8.09 16.27
C TYR A 59 15.73 -9.53 16.20
N ASN A 60 15.38 -10.40 17.16
CA ASN A 60 15.82 -11.79 17.19
C ASN A 60 15.33 -12.59 15.98
N ILE A 61 14.09 -12.36 15.55
CA ILE A 61 13.52 -12.98 14.35
C ILE A 61 14.34 -12.62 13.10
N LEU A 62 14.67 -11.34 12.92
CA LEU A 62 15.43 -10.87 11.77
C LEU A 62 16.89 -11.32 11.82
N LEU A 63 17.46 -11.40 13.02
CA LEU A 63 18.83 -11.85 13.27
C LEU A 63 18.99 -13.34 12.94
N ASN A 64 18.02 -14.17 13.33
CA ASN A 64 18.04 -15.62 13.16
C ASN A 64 17.37 -16.10 11.87
N ARG A 65 17.05 -15.19 10.94
CA ARG A 65 16.44 -15.53 9.66
C ARG A 65 17.40 -16.33 8.80
N THR A 66 16.96 -17.51 8.36
CA THR A 66 17.70 -18.40 7.43
C THR A 66 17.33 -18.20 5.95
N VAL A 67 16.37 -17.32 5.66
CA VAL A 67 15.95 -16.99 4.28
C VAL A 67 17.14 -16.42 3.48
N ASN A 68 17.29 -16.89 2.24
CA ASN A 68 18.31 -16.47 1.26
C ASN A 68 19.77 -16.83 1.60
N ASN A 69 20.03 -17.92 2.33
CA ASN A 69 21.38 -18.35 2.73
C ASN A 69 22.16 -17.29 3.52
N LYS A 70 21.43 -16.42 4.23
CA LYS A 70 22.00 -15.39 5.09
C LYS A 70 22.84 -16.05 6.19
N GLU A 71 23.99 -15.45 6.51
CA GLU A 71 24.80 -15.89 7.64
C GLU A 71 23.99 -15.77 8.94
N PRO A 72 23.97 -16.83 9.78
CA PRO A 72 23.36 -16.77 11.10
C PRO A 72 23.90 -15.57 11.90
N ASP A 73 23.08 -15.03 12.80
CA ASP A 73 23.47 -13.95 13.71
C ASP A 73 23.84 -12.61 13.02
N THR A 74 23.42 -12.41 11.78
CA THR A 74 23.67 -11.16 11.03
C THR A 74 22.39 -10.38 10.74
N LEU A 75 22.53 -9.09 10.43
CA LEU A 75 21.45 -8.27 9.88
C LEU A 75 21.92 -7.74 8.53
N GLU A 76 21.01 -7.67 7.56
CA GLU A 76 21.30 -7.07 6.27
C GLU A 76 20.89 -5.59 6.25
N ASN A 77 21.34 -4.84 5.23
CA ASN A 77 20.94 -3.44 5.06
C ASN A 77 19.41 -3.28 4.96
N ILE A 78 18.71 -4.23 4.33
CA ILE A 78 17.25 -4.21 4.19
C ILE A 78 16.54 -4.44 5.53
N ASP A 79 17.07 -5.32 6.38
CA ASP A 79 16.56 -5.54 7.74
C ASP A 79 16.78 -4.29 8.61
N CYS A 80 17.95 -3.67 8.49
CA CYS A 80 18.24 -2.42 9.20
C CYS A 80 17.33 -1.28 8.74
N ALA A 81 17.03 -1.18 7.44
CA ALA A 81 16.11 -0.18 6.90
C ALA A 81 14.70 -0.36 7.47
N PHE A 82 14.20 -1.60 7.52
CA PHE A 82 12.92 -1.93 8.13
C PHE A 82 12.91 -1.63 9.64
N LEU A 83 13.91 -2.06 10.40
CA LEU A 83 14.00 -1.79 11.85
C LEU A 83 14.07 -0.29 12.15
N ASN A 84 14.81 0.47 11.33
CA ASN A 84 14.85 1.92 11.46
C ASN A 84 13.47 2.54 11.21
N TYR A 85 12.78 2.14 10.15
CA TYR A 85 11.40 2.57 9.89
C TYR A 85 10.46 2.19 11.06
N TRP A 86 10.49 0.94 11.51
CA TRP A 86 9.60 0.42 12.55
C TRP A 86 9.75 1.20 13.85
N LEU A 87 10.99 1.41 14.31
CA LEU A 87 11.27 2.21 15.51
C LEU A 87 10.80 3.65 15.35
N ASN A 88 11.15 4.31 14.25
CA ASN A 88 10.69 5.67 13.97
C ASN A 88 9.15 5.75 13.94
N ASN A 89 8.49 4.78 13.33
CA ASN A 89 7.04 4.77 13.19
C ASN A 89 6.34 4.66 14.55
N LYS A 90 6.82 3.75 15.42
CA LYS A 90 6.22 3.48 16.74
C LYS A 90 6.61 4.51 17.79
N LEU A 91 7.87 4.96 17.82
CA LEU A 91 8.37 5.94 18.79
C LEU A 91 7.98 7.38 18.44
N ARG A 92 7.83 7.71 17.17
CA ARG A 92 7.61 9.10 16.70
C ARG A 92 6.28 9.19 15.94
N GLY A 93 5.25 8.60 16.55
CA GLY A 93 3.85 8.60 16.11
C GLY A 93 3.30 10.02 15.86
N ILE A 94 2.11 10.10 15.26
CA ILE A 94 1.47 11.37 14.85
C ILE A 94 1.29 12.37 16.01
N ASN A 95 1.24 11.87 17.25
CA ASN A 95 1.10 12.65 18.48
C ASN A 95 2.25 12.47 19.49
N ILE A 96 3.36 11.82 19.08
CA ILE A 96 4.50 11.57 19.98
C ILE A 96 5.56 12.64 19.74
N ASP A 97 6.13 13.12 20.83
CA ASP A 97 7.16 14.14 20.86
C ASP A 97 8.28 13.83 19.84
N THR A 98 8.50 14.74 18.91
CA THR A 98 9.58 14.66 17.92
C THR A 98 10.97 14.64 18.55
N SER A 99 11.08 14.93 19.85
CA SER A 99 12.30 14.86 20.65
C SER A 99 12.82 13.44 20.88
N ILE A 100 11.98 12.40 20.75
CA ILE A 100 12.43 11.01 20.99
C ILE A 100 13.42 10.61 19.89
N CYS A 101 14.65 10.34 20.32
CA CYS A 101 15.73 9.88 19.46
C CYS A 101 15.77 8.36 19.39
N VAL A 102 15.66 7.81 18.18
CA VAL A 102 15.70 6.36 17.91
C VAL A 102 17.03 5.75 18.32
N ASN A 103 18.15 6.46 18.11
CA ASN A 103 19.47 6.00 18.54
C ASN A 103 19.58 5.96 20.06
N ASP A 104 19.04 6.94 20.77
CA ASP A 104 19.06 6.96 22.24
C ASP A 104 18.24 5.82 22.82
N PHE A 105 17.06 5.55 22.24
CA PHE A 105 16.25 4.38 22.57
C PHE A 105 17.05 3.09 22.40
N TYR A 106 17.66 2.89 21.23
CA TYR A 106 18.43 1.68 20.94
C TYR A 106 19.64 1.52 21.86
N ASN A 107 20.38 2.60 22.12
CA ASN A 107 21.54 2.58 23.01
C ASN A 107 21.16 2.23 24.45
N LYS A 108 20.04 2.77 24.95
CA LYS A 108 19.49 2.41 26.27
C LYS A 108 19.09 0.94 26.32
N ILE A 109 18.40 0.44 25.30
CA ILE A 109 18.01 -0.97 25.23
C ILE A 109 19.23 -1.89 25.19
N LYS A 110 20.19 -1.58 24.33
CA LYS A 110 21.45 -2.30 24.19
C LYS A 110 22.25 -2.33 25.49
N ALA A 111 22.36 -1.21 26.21
CA ALA A 111 23.10 -1.14 27.46
C ALA A 111 22.56 -2.09 28.55
N LYS A 112 21.27 -2.41 28.53
CA LYS A 112 20.63 -3.35 29.47
C LYS A 112 20.56 -4.78 28.94
N ASN A 113 20.80 -5.01 27.66
CA ASN A 113 20.63 -6.29 26.96
C ASN A 113 21.81 -6.52 25.98
N ALA A 114 23.04 -6.28 26.43
CA ALA A 114 24.24 -6.27 25.59
C ALA A 114 24.57 -7.65 25.00
N ASP A 115 24.07 -8.71 25.64
CA ASP A 115 24.13 -10.09 25.17
C ASP A 115 23.24 -10.35 23.94
N ILE A 116 22.14 -9.60 23.80
CA ILE A 116 21.18 -9.71 22.70
C ILE A 116 21.53 -8.74 21.56
N PHE A 117 21.69 -7.45 21.87
CA PHE A 117 21.87 -6.40 20.85
C PHE A 117 23.34 -6.17 20.50
N LYS A 118 23.97 -7.17 19.90
CA LYS A 118 25.40 -7.15 19.51
C LYS A 118 25.66 -6.60 18.11
N ASN A 119 24.63 -6.48 17.27
CA ASN A 119 24.81 -6.13 15.87
C ASN A 119 25.24 -4.66 15.68
N THR A 120 26.48 -4.45 15.22
CA THR A 120 27.07 -3.12 15.01
C THR A 120 26.61 -2.46 13.72
N LEU A 121 26.07 -3.22 12.75
CA LEU A 121 25.51 -2.66 11.51
C LEU A 121 24.24 -1.88 11.81
N LEU A 122 23.34 -2.45 12.60
CA LEU A 122 22.09 -1.79 12.98
C LEU A 122 22.35 -0.43 13.64
N GLU A 123 23.27 -0.39 14.61
CA GLU A 123 23.66 0.85 15.31
C GLU A 123 24.07 1.98 14.35
N LYS A 124 24.83 1.65 13.29
CA LYS A 124 25.27 2.60 12.26
C LYS A 124 24.15 3.03 11.30
N LYS A 125 23.07 2.25 11.23
CA LYS A 125 21.96 2.43 10.29
C LYS A 125 20.72 3.05 10.92
N LEU A 126 20.66 3.12 12.25
CA LEU A 126 19.59 3.81 12.97
C LEU A 126 19.80 5.32 12.93
N TYR A 127 18.73 6.04 12.65
CA TYR A 127 18.66 7.51 12.69
C TYR A 127 17.20 7.97 12.77
N ASN A 128 16.97 9.20 13.20
CA ASN A 128 15.64 9.81 13.16
C ASN A 128 15.26 10.16 11.72
N ILE A 129 14.26 9.47 11.16
CA ILE A 129 13.73 9.79 9.82
C ILE A 129 13.03 11.15 9.88
N GLU A 130 13.28 12.02 8.92
CA GLU A 130 12.61 13.31 8.87
C GLU A 130 11.09 13.15 8.82
N LYS A 131 10.35 14.02 9.51
CA LYS A 131 8.89 13.88 9.67
C LYS A 131 8.17 13.68 8.34
N HIS A 132 8.54 14.50 7.35
CA HIS A 132 7.93 14.48 6.04
C HIS A 132 8.22 13.19 5.26
N ASP A 133 9.40 12.60 5.42
CA ASP A 133 9.75 11.32 4.81
C ASP A 133 9.13 10.13 5.57
N LEU A 134 9.03 10.21 6.89
CA LEU A 134 8.34 9.21 7.69
C LEU A 134 6.84 9.15 7.33
N GLU A 135 6.20 10.29 7.06
CA GLU A 135 4.81 10.35 6.57
C GLU A 135 4.63 9.70 5.19
N LYS A 136 5.60 9.87 4.28
CA LYS A 136 5.63 9.18 2.98
C LYS A 136 5.79 7.67 3.15
N MET A 137 6.72 7.23 4.01
CA MET A 137 6.91 5.81 4.31
C MET A 137 5.65 5.18 4.93
N ARG A 138 5.00 5.87 5.88
CA ARG A 138 3.71 5.43 6.45
C ARG A 138 2.63 5.27 5.39
N THR A 139 2.54 6.24 4.48
CA THR A 139 1.59 6.18 3.37
C THR A 139 1.84 4.96 2.48
N LEU A 140 3.11 4.67 2.18
CA LEU A 140 3.47 3.50 1.39
C LEU A 140 3.20 2.19 2.16
N TYR A 141 3.50 2.16 3.46
CA TYR A 141 3.20 1.03 4.36
C TYR A 141 1.71 0.70 4.39
N ASP A 142 0.86 1.70 4.54
CA ASP A 142 -0.60 1.56 4.48
C ASP A 142 -1.06 0.99 3.14
N LEU A 143 -0.52 1.49 2.03
CA LEU A 143 -0.86 0.99 0.69
C LEU A 143 -0.52 -0.48 0.53
N TYR A 144 0.66 -0.92 0.99
CA TYR A 144 1.06 -2.32 0.96
C TYR A 144 0.21 -3.20 1.89
N ASN A 145 -0.13 -2.75 3.10
CA ASN A 145 -1.04 -3.47 4.00
C ASN A 145 -2.42 -3.68 3.35
N ILE A 146 -2.99 -2.63 2.75
CA ILE A 146 -4.29 -2.74 2.07
C ILE A 146 -4.19 -3.70 0.88
N LYS A 147 -3.10 -3.65 0.13
CA LYS A 147 -2.81 -4.63 -0.93
C LYS A 147 -2.78 -6.06 -0.38
N SER A 148 -2.16 -6.31 0.76
CA SER A 148 -2.16 -7.63 1.40
C SER A 148 -3.57 -8.07 1.84
N GLN A 149 -4.41 -7.15 2.31
CA GLN A 149 -5.82 -7.43 2.61
C GLN A 149 -6.63 -7.76 1.36
N ILE A 150 -6.38 -7.07 0.24
CA ILE A 150 -6.98 -7.38 -1.07
C ILE A 150 -6.53 -8.76 -1.54
N ASN A 151 -5.24 -9.06 -1.52
CA ASN A 151 -4.69 -10.38 -1.89
C ASN A 151 -5.32 -11.49 -1.04
N THR A 152 -5.46 -11.26 0.27
CA THR A 152 -6.13 -12.20 1.18
C THR A 152 -7.60 -12.40 0.77
N ALA A 153 -8.33 -11.31 0.50
CA ALA A 153 -9.74 -11.38 0.11
C ALA A 153 -9.95 -12.07 -1.26
N LEU A 154 -8.95 -12.00 -2.14
CA LEU A 154 -8.96 -12.64 -3.45
C LEU A 154 -8.62 -14.14 -3.42
N SER A 155 -8.04 -14.62 -2.32
CA SER A 155 -7.66 -16.03 -2.16
C SER A 155 -8.86 -16.98 -2.20
N GLU A 156 -8.67 -18.15 -2.82
CA GLU A 156 -9.65 -19.25 -2.88
C GLU A 156 -10.01 -19.83 -1.50
N ASP A 157 -9.15 -19.64 -0.50
CA ASP A 157 -9.39 -20.05 0.88
C ASP A 157 -9.89 -18.90 1.77
N SER A 158 -10.13 -17.72 1.18
CA SER A 158 -10.56 -16.55 1.95
C SER A 158 -11.93 -16.77 2.61
N PRO A 159 -12.08 -16.46 3.92
CA PRO A 159 -13.37 -16.37 4.58
C PRO A 159 -14.34 -15.45 3.83
N MET A 160 -15.64 -15.77 3.86
CA MET A 160 -16.68 -15.02 3.16
C MET A 160 -16.74 -13.55 3.57
N GLU A 161 -16.49 -13.25 4.86
CA GLU A 161 -16.42 -11.89 5.39
C GLU A 161 -15.29 -11.05 4.75
N LYS A 162 -14.10 -11.65 4.59
CA LYS A 162 -12.96 -10.99 3.94
C LYS A 162 -13.23 -10.77 2.45
N ARG A 163 -13.85 -11.75 1.77
CA ARG A 163 -14.29 -11.62 0.37
C ARG A 163 -15.29 -10.48 0.17
N ALA A 164 -16.28 -10.39 1.05
CA ALA A 164 -17.30 -9.34 1.01
C ALA A 164 -16.70 -7.93 1.20
N SER A 165 -15.61 -7.83 1.98
CA SER A 165 -14.91 -6.57 2.27
C SER A 165 -13.98 -6.11 1.14
N CYS A 166 -13.72 -6.95 0.13
CA CYS A 166 -12.72 -6.67 -0.91
C CYS A 166 -12.95 -5.33 -1.63
N SER A 167 -14.20 -5.03 -2.00
CA SER A 167 -14.54 -3.77 -2.67
C SER A 167 -14.19 -2.54 -1.82
N GLY A 168 -14.36 -2.65 -0.50
CA GLY A 168 -13.96 -1.62 0.46
C GLY A 168 -12.46 -1.39 0.46
N TYR A 169 -11.67 -2.47 0.55
CA TYR A 169 -10.20 -2.39 0.50
C TYR A 169 -9.69 -1.82 -0.82
N THR A 170 -10.25 -2.26 -1.95
CA THR A 170 -9.89 -1.75 -3.28
C THR A 170 -10.18 -0.25 -3.40
N TYR A 171 -11.35 0.22 -2.93
CA TYR A 171 -11.67 1.64 -2.91
C TYR A 171 -10.75 2.45 -1.99
N GLU A 172 -10.44 1.91 -0.81
CA GLU A 172 -9.52 2.54 0.14
C GLU A 172 -8.11 2.69 -0.46
N CYS A 173 -7.61 1.63 -1.11
CA CYS A 173 -6.33 1.62 -1.82
C CYS A 173 -6.29 2.74 -2.87
N TYR A 174 -7.29 2.79 -3.76
CA TYR A 174 -7.41 3.81 -4.80
C TYR A 174 -7.39 5.22 -4.19
N LYS A 175 -8.23 5.47 -3.18
CA LYS A 175 -8.32 6.78 -2.52
C LYS A 175 -6.99 7.19 -1.87
N LYS A 176 -6.35 6.28 -1.12
CA LYS A 176 -5.04 6.56 -0.48
C LYS A 176 -3.95 6.80 -1.51
N TYR A 177 -3.92 6.05 -2.61
CA TYR A 177 -2.95 6.21 -3.68
C TYR A 177 -3.05 7.60 -4.34
N ILE A 178 -4.26 8.01 -4.73
CA ILE A 178 -4.52 9.36 -5.27
C ILE A 178 -4.11 10.44 -4.28
N ASN A 179 -4.47 10.27 -3.01
CA ASN A 179 -4.13 11.23 -1.97
C ASN A 179 -2.62 11.35 -1.75
N ALA A 180 -1.89 10.24 -1.81
CA ALA A 180 -0.43 10.21 -1.69
C ALA A 180 0.21 11.07 -2.79
N ILE A 181 -0.28 10.96 -4.02
CA ILE A 181 0.21 11.76 -5.17
C ILE A 181 -0.09 13.24 -4.98
N ILE A 182 -1.34 13.58 -4.64
CA ILE A 182 -1.80 14.99 -4.51
C ILE A 182 -1.12 15.72 -3.35
N LYS A 183 -0.90 15.03 -2.22
CA LYS A 183 -0.27 15.62 -1.04
C LYS A 183 1.22 15.84 -1.21
N CYS A 184 1.87 15.07 -2.06
CA CYS A 184 3.29 15.22 -2.33
C CYS A 184 3.50 16.42 -3.27
N LYS A 185 3.72 17.61 -2.72
CA LYS A 185 3.84 18.87 -3.49
C LYS A 185 5.28 19.30 -3.79
N ASP A 186 6.27 18.83 -3.03
CA ASP A 186 7.68 19.22 -3.16
C ASP A 186 8.63 18.01 -3.05
N GLY A 187 9.62 17.91 -3.94
CA GLY A 187 10.68 16.88 -3.84
C GLY A 187 10.20 15.43 -4.03
N CYS A 188 9.15 15.23 -4.83
CA CYS A 188 8.40 13.97 -4.89
C CYS A 188 8.81 13.02 -6.02
N SER A 189 9.79 13.36 -6.86
CA SER A 189 10.19 12.52 -8.00
C SER A 189 10.51 11.07 -7.58
N TYR A 190 11.29 10.90 -6.51
CA TYR A 190 11.60 9.59 -5.95
C TYR A 190 10.40 8.92 -5.27
N PHE A 191 9.51 9.68 -4.64
CA PHE A 191 8.29 9.10 -4.05
C PHE A 191 7.31 8.63 -5.13
N TYR A 192 7.21 9.35 -6.26
CA TYR A 192 6.42 8.92 -7.41
C TYR A 192 6.97 7.65 -8.03
N SER A 193 8.30 7.47 -8.12
CA SER A 193 8.85 6.18 -8.58
C SER A 193 8.46 5.03 -7.65
N LEU A 194 8.48 5.23 -6.32
CA LEU A 194 8.03 4.23 -5.35
C LEU A 194 6.52 3.92 -5.48
N LEU A 195 5.69 4.94 -5.72
CA LEU A 195 4.26 4.74 -5.98
C LEU A 195 4.01 4.02 -7.31
N THR A 196 4.82 4.27 -8.33
CA THR A 196 4.77 3.54 -9.60
C THR A 196 5.19 2.08 -9.41
N GLU A 197 6.22 1.79 -8.62
CA GLU A 197 6.61 0.42 -8.27
C GLU A 197 5.49 -0.31 -7.52
N PHE A 198 4.88 0.35 -6.53
CA PHE A 198 3.70 -0.16 -5.83
C PHE A 198 2.56 -0.48 -6.81
N LYS A 199 2.21 0.46 -7.70
CA LYS A 199 1.17 0.27 -8.73
C LYS A 199 1.47 -0.95 -9.60
N ASN A 200 2.69 -1.08 -10.10
CA ASN A 200 3.08 -2.20 -10.96
C ASN A 200 2.96 -3.54 -10.22
N LYS A 201 3.41 -3.59 -8.96
CA LYS A 201 3.29 -4.79 -8.12
C LYS A 201 1.83 -5.10 -7.77
N TYR A 202 1.02 -4.08 -7.52
CA TYR A 202 -0.42 -4.22 -7.28
C TYR A 202 -1.15 -4.81 -8.49
N ILE A 203 -0.88 -4.30 -9.69
CA ILE A 203 -1.46 -4.82 -10.93
C ILE A 203 -0.98 -6.25 -11.19
N ALA A 204 0.33 -6.51 -11.13
CA ALA A 204 0.89 -7.83 -11.44
C ALA A 204 0.31 -8.94 -10.55
N GLU A 205 0.13 -8.66 -9.26
CA GLU A 205 -0.41 -9.64 -8.31
C GLU A 205 -1.95 -9.73 -8.32
N SER A 206 -2.66 -8.69 -8.76
CA SER A 206 -4.14 -8.69 -8.83
C SER A 206 -4.68 -9.21 -10.16
N THR A 207 -3.91 -9.11 -11.25
CA THR A 207 -4.30 -9.53 -12.62
C THR A 207 -4.90 -10.95 -12.71
N PRO A 208 -4.37 -11.99 -12.02
CA PRO A 208 -4.95 -13.32 -12.06
C PRO A 208 -6.42 -13.38 -11.60
N PHE A 209 -6.87 -12.40 -10.79
CA PHE A 209 -8.18 -12.41 -10.15
C PHE A 209 -9.19 -11.43 -10.76
N VAL A 210 -8.74 -10.51 -11.63
CA VAL A 210 -9.61 -9.56 -12.36
C VAL A 210 -10.44 -10.27 -13.45
N ASN A 211 -9.99 -11.45 -13.89
CA ASN A 211 -10.63 -12.24 -14.95
C ASN A 211 -11.45 -13.42 -14.43
N SER A 212 -11.21 -13.87 -13.20
CA SER A 212 -12.11 -14.78 -12.50
C SER A 212 -13.23 -13.98 -11.85
N SER A 213 -14.40 -14.58 -11.67
CA SER A 213 -15.61 -14.02 -11.07
C SER A 213 -15.43 -13.65 -9.57
N SER A 214 -14.36 -12.96 -9.21
CA SER A 214 -13.98 -12.65 -7.84
C SER A 214 -14.93 -11.61 -7.23
N SER A 215 -15.19 -11.74 -5.93
CA SER A 215 -16.12 -10.93 -5.13
C SER A 215 -15.81 -9.42 -5.08
N CYS A 216 -14.77 -8.95 -5.78
CA CYS A 216 -14.31 -7.58 -5.82
C CYS A 216 -14.97 -6.86 -7.01
N ASN A 217 -16.20 -6.40 -6.83
CA ASN A 217 -17.08 -5.91 -7.91
C ASN A 217 -16.70 -4.56 -8.55
N TYR A 218 -15.42 -4.23 -8.75
CA TYR A 218 -14.99 -2.98 -9.39
C TYR A 218 -13.63 -3.11 -10.12
N LYS A 219 -13.63 -3.69 -11.33
CA LYS A 219 -12.42 -3.80 -12.16
C LYS A 219 -11.69 -2.46 -12.35
N GLU A 220 -12.44 -1.38 -12.48
CA GLU A 220 -11.91 -0.02 -12.68
C GLU A 220 -11.09 0.50 -11.49
N LEU A 221 -11.37 0.05 -10.26
CA LEU A 221 -10.60 0.49 -9.07
C LEU A 221 -9.28 -0.27 -8.91
N PHE A 222 -9.09 -1.38 -9.63
CA PHE A 222 -7.79 -2.05 -9.72
C PHE A 222 -6.81 -1.29 -10.62
N GLU A 223 -7.31 -0.42 -11.50
CA GLU A 223 -6.51 0.40 -12.38
C GLU A 223 -6.08 1.70 -11.68
N LEU A 224 -4.97 1.62 -10.93
CA LEU A 224 -4.37 2.81 -10.33
C LEU A 224 -3.83 3.75 -11.44
N PRO A 225 -4.22 5.03 -11.50
CA PRO A 225 -3.80 5.93 -12.57
C PRO A 225 -2.33 6.32 -12.50
N ASP A 226 -1.75 6.79 -13.60
CA ASP A 226 -0.39 7.35 -13.59
C ASP A 226 -0.34 8.65 -12.77
N TYR A 227 0.76 8.89 -12.05
CA TYR A 227 0.88 10.06 -11.19
C TYR A 227 0.78 11.38 -11.97
N LYS A 228 1.31 11.45 -13.22
CA LYS A 228 1.20 12.66 -14.05
C LYS A 228 -0.25 12.95 -14.40
N PHE A 229 -1.03 11.91 -14.69
CA PHE A 229 -2.47 12.03 -14.92
C PHE A 229 -3.17 12.56 -13.66
N VAL A 230 -2.88 11.99 -12.49
CA VAL A 230 -3.47 12.43 -11.21
C VAL A 230 -3.19 13.91 -10.94
N LEU A 231 -1.96 14.36 -11.16
CA LEU A 231 -1.57 15.75 -10.97
C LEU A 231 -2.29 16.70 -11.94
N LYS A 232 -2.33 16.36 -13.24
CA LYS A 232 -3.05 17.13 -14.28
C LYS A 232 -4.53 17.29 -13.91
N GLN A 233 -5.14 16.20 -13.48
CA GLN A 233 -6.57 16.11 -13.18
C GLN A 233 -6.95 16.76 -11.84
N ASN A 234 -6.04 16.78 -10.87
CA ASN A 234 -6.22 17.51 -9.61
C ASN A 234 -6.15 19.03 -9.85
N ASN A 235 -5.26 19.48 -10.74
CA ASN A 235 -5.17 20.88 -11.14
C ASN A 235 -6.43 21.36 -11.88
N SER A 236 -7.10 20.47 -12.64
CA SER A 236 -8.41 20.75 -13.25
C SER A 236 -9.60 20.59 -12.29
N GLY A 237 -9.37 20.20 -11.04
CA GLY A 237 -10.37 20.16 -9.96
C GLY A 237 -11.24 18.92 -9.89
N GLN A 238 -11.05 17.92 -10.77
CA GLN A 238 -11.90 16.71 -10.77
C GLN A 238 -11.67 15.82 -9.54
N PHE A 239 -10.42 15.62 -9.11
CA PHE A 239 -10.13 14.79 -7.93
C PHE A 239 -10.59 15.42 -6.60
N LYS A 240 -10.76 16.75 -6.54
CA LYS A 240 -11.33 17.41 -5.36
C LYS A 240 -12.74 16.92 -5.02
N ARG A 241 -13.52 16.48 -6.01
CA ARG A 241 -14.88 15.91 -5.82
C ARG A 241 -14.86 14.48 -5.28
N ILE A 242 -13.86 13.68 -5.65
CA ILE A 242 -13.69 12.30 -5.18
C ILE A 242 -13.18 12.27 -3.72
N LEU A 243 -12.28 13.20 -3.36
CA LEU A 243 -11.76 13.32 -2.00
C LEU A 243 -12.79 13.81 -0.97
N THR A 244 -13.77 14.61 -1.40
CA THR A 244 -14.75 15.28 -0.52
C THR A 244 -16.01 14.46 -0.25
N LEU A 245 -16.18 13.28 -0.86
CA LEU A 245 -17.27 12.38 -0.48
C LEU A 245 -17.01 11.90 0.97
N PRO A 246 -17.77 12.37 1.97
CA PRO A 246 -17.62 11.88 3.32
C PRO A 246 -18.06 10.43 3.29
N VAL A 247 -17.24 9.54 3.83
CA VAL A 247 -17.72 8.20 4.16
C VAL A 247 -18.75 8.41 5.27
N LEU A 248 -20.04 8.44 4.93
CA LEU A 248 -21.13 8.41 5.88
C LEU A 248 -21.16 7.03 6.55
N PHE A 249 -20.31 6.85 7.56
CA PHE A 249 -20.58 5.95 8.68
C PHE A 249 -21.10 6.85 9.81
N PRO A 250 -22.43 6.99 9.91
CA PRO A 250 -23.19 6.04 10.71
C PRO A 250 -24.45 5.56 9.96
N LEU A 251 -24.85 4.30 10.20
CA LEU A 251 -26.17 3.66 9.96
C LEU A 251 -26.02 2.19 9.50
N LEU A 252 -25.09 1.43 10.07
CA LEU A 252 -25.06 -0.03 9.86
C LEU A 252 -26.38 -0.71 10.29
N GLY A 253 -27.14 -0.12 11.21
CA GLY A 253 -28.45 -0.65 11.62
C GLY A 253 -29.60 -0.45 10.62
N VAL A 254 -29.47 0.47 9.65
CA VAL A 254 -30.54 0.79 8.68
C VAL A 254 -30.19 0.32 7.26
N PHE A 255 -28.90 0.16 6.94
CA PHE A 255 -28.48 -0.36 5.64
C PHE A 255 -28.85 -1.83 5.42
N PHE A 256 -28.94 -2.65 6.48
CA PHE A 256 -29.38 -4.05 6.33
C PHE A 256 -30.82 -4.18 5.84
N THR A 257 -31.71 -3.20 6.09
CA THR A 257 -33.09 -3.22 5.55
C THR A 257 -33.17 -2.71 4.10
N PHE A 258 -32.19 -1.93 3.64
CA PHE A 258 -32.19 -1.36 2.28
C PHE A 258 -31.54 -2.26 1.21
N ILE A 259 -30.67 -3.19 1.60
CA ILE A 259 -30.05 -4.14 0.66
C ILE A 259 -31.07 -5.12 0.06
N PHE A 260 -32.17 -5.40 0.76
CA PHE A 260 -33.19 -6.37 0.35
C PHE A 260 -34.39 -5.78 -0.41
N SER A 261 -34.41 -4.48 -0.75
CA SER A 261 -35.52 -3.91 -1.52
C SER A 261 -35.13 -3.70 -2.99
N ASP A 262 -35.86 -4.33 -3.91
CA ASP A 262 -35.67 -4.28 -5.37
C ASP A 262 -35.95 -2.90 -6.02
N THR A 263 -36.10 -1.85 -5.22
CA THR A 263 -36.57 -0.53 -5.65
C THR A 263 -35.45 0.44 -6.07
N ILE A 264 -34.16 0.06 -5.95
CA ILE A 264 -33.00 0.97 -6.16
C ILE A 264 -32.29 0.78 -7.53
N THR A 265 -32.82 -0.09 -8.39
CA THR A 265 -32.36 -0.29 -9.78
C THR A 265 -32.14 1.00 -10.60
N PRO A 266 -33.01 2.03 -10.55
CA PRO A 266 -32.82 3.22 -11.39
C PRO A 266 -31.65 4.10 -10.94
N PHE A 267 -31.34 4.15 -9.64
CA PHE A 267 -30.24 4.98 -9.13
C PHE A 267 -28.87 4.37 -9.47
N ARG A 268 -28.77 3.03 -9.46
CA ARG A 268 -27.59 2.30 -9.95
C ARG A 268 -27.34 2.57 -11.43
N GLN A 269 -28.37 2.54 -12.26
CA GLN A 269 -28.27 2.82 -13.70
C GLN A 269 -27.78 4.26 -13.98
N MET A 270 -28.31 5.25 -13.27
CA MET A 270 -27.91 6.65 -13.44
C MET A 270 -26.44 6.91 -13.06
N LEU A 271 -25.93 6.22 -12.04
CA LEU A 271 -24.53 6.31 -11.62
C LEU A 271 -23.59 5.65 -12.65
N LEU A 272 -23.99 4.49 -13.19
CA LEU A 272 -23.26 3.77 -14.23
C LEU A 272 -23.18 4.54 -15.55
N GLU A 273 -24.26 5.22 -15.97
CA GLU A 273 -24.23 6.08 -17.16
C GLU A 273 -23.23 7.24 -17.05
N LYS A 274 -23.10 7.84 -15.85
CA LYS A 274 -22.13 8.92 -15.61
C LYS A 274 -20.69 8.42 -15.66
N ILE A 275 -20.43 7.21 -15.16
CA ILE A 275 -19.11 6.57 -15.23
C ILE A 275 -18.78 6.24 -16.70
N LYS A 276 -19.72 5.65 -17.45
CA LYS A 276 -19.55 5.31 -18.87
C LYS A 276 -19.30 6.53 -19.77
N ARG A 277 -19.99 7.66 -19.51
CA ARG A 277 -19.70 8.93 -20.22
C ARG A 277 -18.30 9.47 -19.94
N THR A 278 -17.82 9.31 -18.72
CA THR A 278 -16.46 9.75 -18.33
C THR A 278 -15.40 8.85 -18.97
N LYS A 279 -15.69 7.55 -19.13
CA LYS A 279 -14.84 6.60 -19.87
C LYS A 279 -14.65 6.99 -21.33
N ASN A 280 -15.70 7.36 -22.05
CA ASN A 280 -15.57 7.77 -23.45
C ASN A 280 -14.66 9.01 -23.59
N MET A 281 -14.73 9.96 -22.64
CA MET A 281 -13.81 11.09 -22.58
C MET A 281 -12.36 10.72 -22.19
N LEU A 282 -12.15 9.61 -21.47
CA LEU A 282 -10.83 9.13 -21.04
C LEU A 282 -10.07 8.44 -22.17
N PHE A 283 -10.78 7.78 -23.10
CA PHE A 283 -10.20 7.02 -24.20
C PHE A 283 -10.19 7.77 -25.54
N ASP A 284 -11.09 8.72 -25.79
CA ASP A 284 -11.10 9.54 -27.02
C ASP A 284 -9.87 10.48 -27.15
N VAL A 285 -9.13 10.73 -26.06
CA VAL A 285 -7.91 11.58 -26.07
C VAL A 285 -6.64 10.75 -26.28
N VAL A 286 -6.70 9.42 -26.19
CA VAL A 286 -5.53 8.55 -26.34
C VAL A 286 -5.34 8.10 -27.80
N GLU A 287 -6.35 8.25 -28.65
CA GLU A 287 -6.28 7.87 -30.07
C GLU A 287 -5.65 8.95 -30.98
N SER A 288 -5.36 10.17 -30.47
CA SER A 288 -4.85 11.27 -31.30
C SER A 288 -3.33 11.43 -31.35
N ASP A 289 -2.57 10.73 -30.50
CA ASP A 289 -1.12 10.98 -30.33
C ASP A 289 -0.21 9.87 -30.89
N GLU A 290 -0.78 8.83 -31.52
CA GLU A 290 -0.01 7.75 -32.20
C GLU A 290 0.09 7.90 -33.73
N GLU A 291 -0.44 8.96 -34.34
CA GLU A 291 -0.51 9.10 -35.82
C GLU A 291 0.57 9.99 -36.45
N LEU A 292 1.70 10.25 -35.76
CA LEU A 292 2.69 11.24 -36.24
C LEU A 292 4.13 10.76 -36.47
N LEU A 293 4.39 9.46 -36.66
CA LEU A 293 5.71 8.99 -37.10
C LEU A 293 5.67 7.77 -38.03
N SER A 294 5.16 7.93 -39.25
CA SER A 294 5.66 7.15 -40.42
C SER A 294 5.15 7.69 -41.75
N TYR A 295 5.80 8.74 -42.27
CA TYR A 295 5.93 9.03 -43.69
C TYR A 295 7.45 9.11 -43.94
N THR A 296 8.10 8.44 -44.89
CA THR A 296 7.72 8.02 -46.25
C THR A 296 8.69 6.93 -46.75
N SER A 297 8.22 5.99 -47.56
CA SER A 297 8.89 5.63 -48.84
C SER A 297 8.01 4.66 -49.64
N ASN A 298 7.27 5.24 -50.59
CA ASN A 298 6.80 4.72 -51.88
C ASN A 298 6.79 3.20 -52.11
N ASN A 299 5.62 2.64 -52.44
CA ASN A 299 5.39 2.24 -53.82
C ASN A 299 3.89 2.10 -54.15
N ASP A 300 3.58 2.45 -55.39
CA ASP A 300 2.25 2.67 -55.94
C ASP A 300 1.40 1.39 -56.16
N ASN A 301 0.08 1.65 -56.26
CA ASN A 301 -0.90 1.09 -57.21
C ASN A 301 -1.99 0.07 -56.76
N ILE A 302 -3.22 0.62 -56.78
CA ILE A 302 -4.43 0.21 -57.56
C ILE A 302 -5.37 -0.90 -57.02
N SER A 303 -6.67 -0.59 -57.19
CA SER A 303 -7.90 -1.44 -57.22
C SER A 303 -8.48 -1.78 -55.84
N GLU A 304 -9.60 -1.21 -55.38
CA GLU A 304 -10.97 -1.20 -55.93
C GLU A 304 -11.53 -2.62 -56.08
N ASP A 305 -12.35 -3.06 -55.10
CA ASP A 305 -13.71 -3.55 -55.38
C ASP A 305 -14.54 -3.79 -54.11
N GLN A 306 -15.83 -3.45 -54.25
CA GLN A 306 -16.93 -3.64 -53.30
C GLN A 306 -17.30 -5.12 -53.15
N LEU A 307 -17.94 -5.53 -52.03
CA LEU A 307 -19.23 -6.25 -52.02
C LEU A 307 -19.66 -6.72 -50.60
N VAL A 308 -20.58 -5.96 -50.01
CA VAL A 308 -21.90 -6.33 -49.46
C VAL A 308 -22.20 -7.83 -49.21
N TYR A 309 -22.37 -8.16 -47.92
CA TYR A 309 -23.20 -9.17 -47.23
C TYR A 309 -23.54 -10.54 -47.87
N ASN A 310 -23.37 -11.60 -47.08
CA ASN A 310 -24.44 -12.59 -46.91
C ASN A 310 -24.39 -13.32 -45.54
N VAL A 311 -25.53 -13.30 -44.85
CA VAL A 311 -25.82 -14.02 -43.61
C VAL A 311 -26.41 -15.39 -43.97
N SER A 312 -25.99 -16.45 -43.28
CA SER A 312 -26.84 -17.64 -43.11
C SER A 312 -26.60 -18.29 -41.74
N TYR A 313 -27.70 -18.43 -40.99
CA TYR A 313 -27.78 -19.19 -39.75
C TYR A 313 -27.92 -20.69 -40.07
N TYR A 314 -27.26 -21.55 -39.30
CA TYR A 314 -27.80 -22.88 -39.00
C TYR A 314 -27.57 -23.22 -37.53
N SER A 315 -28.69 -23.46 -36.86
CA SER A 315 -28.84 -24.05 -35.54
C SER A 315 -29.17 -25.54 -35.68
N VAL A 316 -28.44 -26.39 -34.97
CA VAL A 316 -28.93 -27.62 -34.30
C VAL A 316 -28.18 -27.74 -32.98
#